data_AF-A0A961ANA0-F1
#
_entry.id   AF-A0A961ANA0-F1
#
_cell.length_a   1.000
_cell.length_b   1.000
_cell.length_c   1.000
_cell.angle_alpha   90.00
_cell.angle_beta   90.00
_cell.angle_gamma   90.00
#
_symmetry.space_group_name_H-M   'P 1'
#
loop_
_entity.id
_entity.type
_entity.pdbx_description
1 polymer ?
#
loop_
_entity_poly.entity_id
_entity_poly.type
_entity_poly.pdbx_seq_one_letter_code
_entity_poly.pdbx_strand_id
1 'polypeptide(L)'
;MHPSSCLLLSLGITLTAQAADWPQWRGPNRDEHSTETGTQAQWPDAGPNRLWVNDDVGLGYAGFAVVGETLYTLAACRTWV
;
A
#
# COMPACT_ATOMS: atom_id res chain seq x y z
N MET A 1 21.49 45.38 23.47
CA MET A 1 21.70 44.87 22.10
C MET A 1 21.48 43.36 22.15
N HIS A 2 20.25 42.89 21.92
CA HIS A 2 19.94 41.47 21.86
C HIS A 2 19.80 41.11 20.37
N PRO A 3 20.56 40.15 19.83
CA PRO A 3 20.37 39.73 18.45
C PRO A 3 19.07 38.92 18.40
N SER A 4 18.09 39.44 17.65
CA SER A 4 16.84 38.76 17.37
C SER A 4 17.12 37.42 16.69
N SER A 5 16.96 36.33 17.45
CA SER A 5 17.12 34.97 16.95
C SER A 5 15.89 34.60 16.14
N CYS A 6 15.96 34.75 14.81
CA CYS A 6 14.92 34.28 13.89
C CYS A 6 14.85 32.75 13.92
N LEU A 7 13.83 32.20 14.57
CA LEU A 7 13.49 30.79 14.52
C LEU A 7 12.89 30.49 13.13
N LEU A 8 13.68 29.92 12.22
CA LEU A 8 13.19 29.48 10.91
C LEU A 8 12.38 28.18 11.10
N LEU A 9 11.05 28.28 10.97
CA LEU A 9 10.16 27.12 10.91
C LEU A 9 10.37 26.41 9.56
N SER A 10 11.02 25.25 9.56
CA SER A 10 11.12 24.40 8.36
C SER A 10 9.80 23.68 8.13
N LEU A 11 9.02 24.13 7.13
CA LEU A 11 7.82 23.45 6.68
C LEU A 11 8.23 22.18 5.91
N GLY A 12 8.11 21.01 6.54
CA GLY A 12 8.41 19.73 5.89
C GLY A 12 7.35 19.39 4.85
N ILE A 13 7.75 19.34 3.57
CA ILE A 13 6.88 18.87 2.48
C ILE A 13 6.92 17.34 2.50
N THR A 14 5.86 16.70 2.97
CA THR A 14 5.65 15.26 2.79
C THR A 14 5.19 14.99 1.37
N LEU A 15 6.04 14.33 0.57
CA LEU A 15 5.62 13.74 -0.70
C LEU A 15 4.74 12.51 -0.40
N THR A 16 3.44 12.65 -0.61
CA THR A 16 2.53 11.50 -0.64
C THR A 16 2.66 10.81 -1.99
N ALA A 17 3.12 9.56 -2.01
CA ALA A 17 3.03 8.73 -3.20
C ALA A 17 1.55 8.41 -3.46
N GLN A 18 1.05 8.75 -4.65
CA GLN A 18 -0.31 8.42 -5.06
C GLN A 18 -0.27 7.11 -5.85
N ALA A 19 -0.70 6.03 -5.22
CA ALA A 19 -0.87 4.73 -5.88
C ALA A 19 -2.14 4.72 -6.73
N ALA A 20 -2.16 3.90 -7.78
CA ALA A 20 -3.34 3.73 -8.64
C ALA A 20 -4.23 2.58 -8.14
N ASP A 21 -5.55 2.71 -8.35
CA ASP A 21 -6.49 1.66 -8.02
C ASP A 21 -6.28 0.40 -8.88
N TRP A 22 -6.63 -0.76 -8.30
CA TRP A 22 -6.64 -2.06 -8.97
C TRP A 22 -8.04 -2.69 -8.85
N PRO A 23 -9.05 -2.16 -9.56
CA PRO A 23 -10.46 -2.42 -9.22
C PRO A 23 -10.96 -3.83 -9.62
N GLN A 24 -10.22 -4.58 -10.44
CA GLN A 24 -10.73 -5.82 -11.04
C GLN A 24 -9.61 -6.83 -11.39
N TRP A 25 -10.02 -8.05 -11.75
CA TRP A 25 -9.12 -9.09 -12.25
C TRP A 25 -8.28 -8.55 -13.42
N ARG A 26 -6.95 -8.65 -13.28
CA ARG A 26 -5.94 -8.15 -14.23
C ARG A 26 -5.83 -6.61 -14.32
N GLY A 27 -6.35 -5.90 -13.33
CA GLY A 27 -6.14 -4.46 -13.19
C GLY A 27 -7.08 -3.60 -14.06
N PRO A 28 -6.87 -2.27 -14.05
CA PRO A 28 -7.77 -1.32 -14.71
C PRO A 28 -7.92 -1.59 -16.21
N ASN A 29 -6.85 -2.02 -16.88
CA ASN A 29 -6.83 -2.31 -18.32
C ASN A 29 -7.03 -3.80 -18.66
N ARG A 30 -7.18 -4.68 -17.66
CA ARG A 30 -7.30 -6.14 -17.82
C ARG A 30 -6.11 -6.80 -18.52
N ASP A 31 -4.91 -6.24 -18.35
CA ASP A 31 -3.66 -6.66 -18.99
C ASP A 31 -2.61 -7.20 -18.00
N GLU A 32 -2.92 -7.23 -16.69
CA GLU A 32 -2.01 -7.64 -15.60
C GLU A 32 -0.80 -6.72 -15.41
N HIS A 33 -0.84 -5.50 -15.94
CA HIS A 33 0.29 -4.59 -15.87
C HIS A 33 0.06 -3.43 -14.91
N SER A 34 0.96 -3.24 -13.95
CA SER A 34 1.02 -2.04 -13.11
C SER A 34 1.90 -0.98 -13.78
N THR A 35 1.42 0.26 -13.82
CA THR A 35 2.17 1.41 -14.36
C THR A 35 3.03 2.11 -13.30
N GLU A 36 3.02 1.62 -12.05
CA GLU A 36 3.79 2.19 -10.96
C GLU A 36 5.30 2.08 -11.22
N THR A 37 6.05 3.09 -10.77
CA THR A 37 7.50 3.18 -10.92
C THR A 37 8.16 3.41 -9.57
N GLY A 38 9.46 3.17 -9.47
CA GLY A 38 10.20 3.33 -8.20
C GLY A 38 10.02 2.19 -7.21
N THR A 39 9.33 1.12 -7.60
CA THR A 39 9.27 -0.13 -6.82
C THR A 39 10.67 -0.72 -6.71
N GLN A 40 11.07 -1.12 -5.49
CA GLN A 40 12.37 -1.74 -5.27
C GLN A 40 12.41 -3.11 -5.93
N ALA A 41 13.32 -3.28 -6.91
CA ALA A 41 13.53 -4.57 -7.57
C ALA A 41 14.15 -5.62 -6.64
N GLN A 42 14.87 -5.19 -5.60
CA GLN A 42 15.46 -6.06 -4.59
C GLN A 42 15.07 -5.56 -3.21
N TRP A 43 14.64 -6.48 -2.35
CA TRP A 43 14.38 -6.18 -0.95
C TRP A 43 15.68 -6.23 -0.13
N PRO A 44 15.74 -5.49 0.98
CA PRO A 44 16.79 -5.67 1.99
C PRO A 44 16.80 -7.11 2.51
N ASP A 45 17.93 -7.56 3.08
CA ASP A 45 18.05 -8.92 3.65
C ASP A 45 17.00 -9.21 4.74
N ALA A 46 16.61 -8.18 5.51
CA ALA A 46 15.57 -8.27 6.53
C ALA A 46 14.13 -8.27 5.95
N GLY A 47 13.97 -8.07 4.65
CA GLY A 47 12.70 -7.89 3.98
C GLY A 47 12.09 -6.48 4.14
N PRO A 48 10.98 -6.20 3.44
CA PRO A 48 10.23 -4.96 3.61
C PRO A 48 9.54 -4.95 4.97
N ASN A 49 9.30 -3.75 5.49
CA ASN A 49 8.52 -3.59 6.71
C ASN A 49 7.07 -4.07 6.50
N ARG A 50 6.56 -4.93 7.38
CA ARG A 50 5.18 -5.41 7.32
C ARG A 50 4.26 -4.34 7.89
N LEU A 51 3.42 -3.75 7.05
CA LEU A 51 2.50 -2.69 7.47
C LEU A 51 1.29 -3.24 8.25
N TRP A 52 0.72 -4.35 7.81
CA TRP A 52 -0.41 -5.01 8.46
C TRP A 52 -0.50 -6.48 8.05
N VAL A 53 -1.28 -7.25 8.80
CA VAL A 53 -1.66 -8.63 8.51
C VAL A 53 -3.09 -8.88 9.01
N ASN A 54 -3.87 -9.66 8.27
CA ASN A 54 -5.19 -10.12 8.70
C ASN A 54 -5.25 -11.64 8.54
N ASP A 55 -5.24 -12.36 9.66
CA ASP A 55 -5.21 -13.83 9.70
C ASP A 55 -6.62 -14.47 9.63
N ASP A 56 -7.68 -13.65 9.68
CA ASP A 56 -9.08 -14.09 9.78
C ASP A 56 -9.83 -14.09 8.43
N VAL A 57 -9.13 -13.87 7.31
CA VAL A 57 -9.74 -13.82 5.96
C VAL A 57 -10.23 -15.20 5.49
N GLY A 58 -9.64 -16.29 5.99
CA GLY A 58 -9.94 -17.67 5.57
C GLY A 58 -9.15 -18.12 4.33
N LEU A 59 -9.49 -19.29 3.79
CA LEU A 59 -8.75 -19.89 2.66
C LEU A 59 -9.38 -19.51 1.32
N GLY A 60 -8.62 -19.00 0.36
CA GLY A 60 -9.13 -18.61 -0.95
C GLY A 60 -8.08 -18.59 -2.04
N TYR A 61 -8.55 -18.63 -3.30
CA TYR A 61 -7.73 -18.48 -4.51
C TYR A 61 -8.05 -17.20 -5.29
N ALA A 62 -8.90 -16.33 -4.75
CA ALA A 62 -9.25 -15.08 -5.40
C ALA A 62 -8.07 -14.11 -5.35
N GLY A 63 -7.94 -13.29 -6.39
CA GLY A 63 -7.07 -12.13 -6.36
C GLY A 63 -7.61 -11.04 -5.45
N PHE A 64 -6.92 -9.90 -5.45
CA PHE A 64 -7.32 -8.69 -4.74
C PHE A 64 -7.89 -7.66 -5.72
N ALA A 65 -8.88 -6.91 -5.25
CA ALA A 65 -9.31 -5.65 -5.86
C ALA A 65 -9.09 -4.51 -4.85
N VAL A 66 -8.54 -3.40 -5.30
CA VAL A 66 -8.24 -2.23 -4.45
C VAL A 66 -8.84 -0.99 -5.09
N VAL A 67 -9.62 -0.25 -4.31
CA VAL A 67 -10.21 1.05 -4.70
C VAL A 67 -10.05 2.01 -3.53
N GLY A 68 -9.31 3.10 -3.74
CA GLY A 68 -8.90 4.01 -2.68
C GLY A 68 -8.16 3.28 -1.57
N GLU A 69 -8.64 3.39 -0.33
CA GLU A 69 -8.02 2.79 0.86
C GLU A 69 -8.58 1.40 1.21
N THR A 70 -9.46 0.83 0.37
CA THR A 70 -10.12 -0.45 0.67
C THR A 70 -9.62 -1.55 -0.26
N LEU A 71 -9.25 -2.68 0.36
CA LEU A 71 -8.92 -3.93 -0.30
C LEU A 71 -10.08 -4.93 -0.14
N TYR A 72 -10.47 -5.52 -1.26
CA TYR A 72 -11.51 -6.53 -1.37
C TYR A 72 -10.89 -7.86 -1.83
N THR A 73 -11.33 -8.95 -1.24
CA THR A 73 -10.99 -10.31 -1.68
C THR A 73 -12.13 -11.27 -1.35
N LEU A 74 -12.07 -12.47 -1.93
CA LEU A 74 -13.00 -13.55 -1.64
C LEU A 74 -12.21 -14.73 -1.07
N ALA A 75 -12.67 -15.22 0.08
CA ALA A 75 -12.12 -16.40 0.71
C ALA A 75 -13.25 -17.21 1.34
N ALA A 76 -13.00 -18.49 1.55
CA ALA A 76 -13.88 -19.35 2.29
C ALA A 76 -13.95 -18.87 3.73
N CYS A 77 -15.18 -18.64 4.21
CA CYS A 77 -15.42 -18.37 5.61
C CYS A 77 -14.83 -19.50 6.45
N ARG A 78 -13.96 -19.17 7.40
CA ARG A 78 -13.43 -20.15 8.35
C ARG A 78 -14.59 -20.62 9.22
N THR A 79 -15.14 -21.80 8.91
CA THR A 79 -16.10 -22.46 9.79
C THR A 79 -15.34 -22.93 11.02
N TRP A 80 -15.64 -22.34 12.18
CA TRP A 80 -15.14 -22.83 13.46
C TRP A 80 -15.61 -24.27 13.65
N VAL A 81 -14.66 -25.20 13.78
CA VAL A 81 -14.90 -26.56 14.26
C VAL A 81 -14.40 -26.64 15.69
#